data_AF-A0A4R9LM73-F1
#
_entry.id   AF-A0A4R9LM73-F1
#
_cell.length_a   1.000
_cell.length_b   1.000
_cell.length_c   1.000
_cell.angle_alpha   90.00
_cell.angle_beta   90.00
_cell.angle_gamma   90.00
#
_symmetry.space_group_name_H-M   'P 1'
#
loop_
_entity.id
_entity.type
_entity.pdbx_description
1 polymer ?
#
loop_
_entity_poly.entity_id
_entity_poly.type
_entity_poly.pdbx_seq_one_letter_code
_entity_poly.pdbx_strand_id
1 'polypeptide(L)' 'MNKAQAGNLLLVLFLGLMAGAVAGVVIDRLLGTVFLSKFLFESPVNFELYIVKVEIQLTPASLIGLVASGYLALKKG' A
#
# COMPACT_ATOMS: atom_id res chain seq x y z
N MET A 1 -19.29 2.12 14.55
CA MET A 1 -18.81 1.61 13.24
C MET A 1 -19.25 0.17 13.10
N ASN A 2 -20.06 -0.14 12.10
CA ASN A 2 -20.59 -1.49 11.91
C ASN A 2 -19.48 -2.42 11.37
N LYS A 3 -19.56 -3.75 11.61
CA LYS A 3 -18.52 -4.71 11.15
C LYS A 3 -18.26 -4.62 9.65
N ALA A 4 -19.32 -4.40 8.85
CA ALA A 4 -19.22 -4.21 7.41
C ALA A 4 -18.49 -2.90 7.02
N GLN A 5 -18.69 -1.81 7.78
CA GLN A 5 -17.99 -0.54 7.53
C GLN A 5 -16.50 -0.65 7.83
N ALA A 6 -16.13 -1.33 8.92
CA ALA A 6 -14.74 -1.58 9.26
C ALA A 6 -14.04 -2.45 8.18
N GLY A 7 -14.72 -3.48 7.67
CA GLY A 7 -14.22 -4.30 6.58
C GLY A 7 -14.00 -3.52 5.28
N ASN A 8 -14.96 -2.68 4.90
CA ASN A 8 -14.81 -1.82 3.72
C ASN A 8 -13.67 -0.80 3.88
N LEU A 9 -13.52 -0.21 5.07
CA LEU A 9 -12.41 0.71 5.34
C LEU A 9 -11.06 0.01 5.19
N LEU A 10 -10.89 -1.19 5.76
CA LEU A 10 -9.67 -1.98 5.62
C LEU A 10 -9.37 -2.34 4.16
N LEU A 11 -10.39 -2.72 3.39
CA LEU A 11 -10.25 -2.98 1.95
C LEU A 11 -9.78 -1.74 1.18
N VAL A 12 -10.38 -0.57 1.45
CA VAL A 12 -9.98 0.68 0.77
C VAL A 12 -8.56 1.08 1.14
N LEU A 13 -8.16 0.93 2.41
CA LEU A 13 -6.79 1.18 2.85
C LEU A 13 -5.80 0.24 2.16
N PHE A 14 -6.11 -1.05 2.10
CA PHE A 14 -5.27 -2.05 1.43
C PHE A 14 -5.14 -1.78 -0.07
N LEU A 15 -6.25 -1.47 -0.76
CA LEU A 15 -6.24 -1.10 -2.16
C LEU A 15 -5.45 0.18 -2.41
N GLY A 16 -5.57 1.18 -1.53
CA GLY A 16 -4.78 2.40 -1.60
C GLY A 16 -3.29 2.15 -1.45
N LEU A 17 -2.89 1.28 -0.53
CA LEU A 17 -1.49 0.89 -0.34
C LEU A 17 -0.91 0.24 -1.60
N MET A 18 -1.63 -0.72 -2.18
CA MET A 18 -1.23 -1.40 -3.42
C MET A 18 -1.18 -0.44 -4.62
N ALA A 19 -2.24 0.36 -4.81
CA ALA A 19 -2.30 1.34 -5.89
C ALA A 19 -1.20 2.40 -5.77
N GLY A 20 -0.91 2.87 -4.56
CA GLY A 20 0.19 3.80 -4.29
C GLY A 20 1.55 3.20 -4.66
N ALA A 21 1.81 1.94 -4.29
CA ALA A 21 3.04 1.25 -4.64
C ALA A 21 3.23 1.16 -6.16
N VAL A 22 2.19 0.74 -6.89
CA VAL A 22 2.22 0.63 -8.36
C VAL A 22 2.42 2.00 -9.01
N ALA A 23 1.68 3.02 -8.56
CA ALA A 23 1.83 4.38 -9.07
C ALA A 23 3.24 4.93 -8.83
N GLY A 24 3.82 4.67 -7.66
CA GLY A 24 5.20 5.05 -7.36
C GLY A 24 6.22 4.45 -8.32
N VAL A 25 6.09 3.16 -8.65
CA VAL A 25 6.96 2.48 -9.63
C VAL A 25 6.80 3.10 -11.03
N VAL A 26 5.57 3.42 -11.44
CA VAL A 26 5.32 4.06 -12.74
C VAL A 26 5.96 5.45 -12.80
N ILE A 27 5.77 6.28 -11.76
CA ILE A 27 6.32 7.63 -11.70
C ILE A 27 7.85 7.59 -11.69
N ASP A 28 8.45 6.72 -10.87
CA ASP A 28 9.90 6.57 -10.80
C ASP A 28 10.49 6.18 -12.17
N ARG A 29 9.84 5.26 -12.91
CA ARG A 29 10.24 4.90 -14.28
C ARG A 29 10.13 6.06 -15.27
N LEU A 30 9.09 6.89 -15.15
CA LEU A 30 8.88 8.04 -16.04
C LEU A 30 9.88 9.17 -15.78
N LEU A 31 10.26 9.38 -14.52
CA LEU A 31 11.17 10.46 -14.11
C LEU A 31 12.63 10.03 -14.02
N GLY A 32 12.92 8.74 -14.23
CA GLY A 32 14.27 8.18 -14.06
C GLY A 32 14.75 8.21 -12.61
N THR A 33 13.84 8.21 -11.64
CA THR A 33 14.13 8.22 -10.21
C THR A 33 13.88 6.85 -9.58
N VAL A 34 14.33 6.64 -8.35
CA VAL A 34 14.08 5.40 -7.57
C VAL A 34 13.57 5.74 -6.17
N PHE A 35 13.11 6.97 -5.95
CA PHE A 35 12.79 7.45 -4.61
C PHE A 35 11.46 6.89 -4.10
N LEU A 36 10.44 6.87 -4.96
CA LEU A 36 9.07 6.51 -4.60
C LEU A 36 8.88 4.99 -4.44
N SER A 37 9.67 4.21 -5.18
CA SER A 37 9.67 2.75 -5.19
C SER A 37 10.71 2.12 -4.27
N LYS A 38 11.58 2.92 -3.64
CA LYS A 38 12.57 2.42 -2.68
C LYS A 38 11.89 1.73 -1.50
N PHE A 39 12.39 0.56 -1.11
CA PHE A 39 11.92 -0.12 0.07
C PHE A 39 12.33 0.64 1.34
N LEU A 40 11.36 0.81 2.25
CA LEU A 40 11.55 1.51 3.53
C LEU A 40 12.27 0.65 4.56
N PHE A 41 12.20 -0.67 4.41
CA PHE A 41 12.81 -1.65 5.31
C PHE A 41 13.78 -2.52 4.53
N GLU A 42 14.92 -2.86 5.14
CA GLU A 42 15.93 -3.73 4.52
C GLU A 42 15.45 -5.18 4.42
N SER A 43 14.58 -5.60 5.33
CA SER A 43 14.04 -6.96 5.38
C SER A 43 12.54 -6.93 5.11
N PRO A 44 12.03 -7.72 4.14
CA PRO A 44 10.59 -7.90 3.96
C PRO A 44 9.96 -8.55 5.18
N VAL A 45 8.71 -8.19 5.45
CA VAL A 45 7.90 -8.96 6.39
C VAL A 45 7.44 -10.23 5.66
N ASN A 46 7.96 -11.37 6.11
CA ASN A 46 7.68 -12.66 5.50
C ASN A 46 6.57 -13.38 6.27
N PHE A 47 5.53 -13.78 5.54
CA PHE A 47 4.52 -14.72 6.02
C PHE A 47 4.69 -16.02 5.26
N GLU A 48 5.18 -17.04 5.96
CA GLU A 48 5.26 -18.40 5.43
C GLU A 48 3.93 -19.10 5.69
N LEU A 49 3.09 -19.16 4.65
CA LEU A 49 1.99 -20.12 4.61
C LEU A 49 2.57 -21.44 4.09
N TYR A 50 2.05 -22.57 4.57
CA TYR A 50 2.51 -23.93 4.24
C TYR A 50 2.79 -24.22 2.74
N ILE A 51 2.21 -23.44 1.83
CA ILE A 51 2.33 -23.59 0.37
C ILE A 51 2.84 -22.31 -0.31
N VAL A 52 2.73 -21.14 0.33
CA VAL A 52 3.02 -19.84 -0.31
C VAL A 52 3.79 -18.93 0.64
N LYS A 53 4.95 -18.45 0.19
CA LYS A 53 5.68 -17.39 0.87
C LYS A 53 5.17 -16.05 0.37
N VAL A 54 4.58 -15.26 1.25
CA VAL A 54 4.15 -13.89 0.94
C VAL A 54 5.14 -12.93 1.60
N GLU A 55 5.79 -12.11 0.78
CA GLU A 55 6.71 -11.07 1.25
C GLU A 55 6.03 -9.71 1.06
N ILE A 56 5.92 -8.96 2.16
CA ILE A 56 5.33 -7.62 2.15
C ILE A 56 6.45 -6.61 2.37
N GLN A 57 6.59 -5.68 1.42
CA GLN A 57 7.49 -4.54 1.52
C GLN A 57 6.74 -3.23 1.33
N LEU A 58 7.09 -2.25 2.15
CA LEU A 58 6.52 -0.91 2.10
C LEU A 58 7.47 0.04 1.39
N THR A 59 6.89 0.89 0.54
CA THR A 59 7.57 1.97 -0.16
C THR A 59 6.96 3.32 0.21
N PRO A 60 7.68 4.45 0.05
CA PRO A 60 7.10 5.79 0.26
C PRO A 60 5.79 6.00 -0.50
N ALA A 61 5.71 5.54 -1.75
CA ALA A 61 4.50 5.68 -2.55
C ALA A 61 3.33 4.83 -2.02
N SER A 62 3.59 3.64 -1.48
CA SER A 62 2.57 2.81 -0.84
C SER A 62 1.96 3.50 0.40
N LEU A 63 2.77 4.21 1.19
CA LEU A 63 2.30 4.99 2.33
C LEU A 63 1.45 6.19 1.88
N ILE A 64 1.88 6.90 0.83
CA ILE A 64 1.10 7.99 0.25
C ILE A 64 -0.27 7.47 -0.22
N GLY A 65 -0.29 6.33 -0.90
CA GLY A 65 -1.53 5.68 -1.35
C GLY A 65 -2.46 5.30 -0.20
N LEU A 66 -1.91 4.79 0.91
CA LEU A 66 -2.67 4.47 2.12
C LEU A 66 -3.25 5.72 2.80
N VAL A 67 -2.48 6.80 2.92
CA VAL A 67 -2.95 8.06 3.51
C VAL A 67 -4.03 8.69 2.62
N ALA A 68 -3.82 8.70 1.31
CA ALA A 68 -4.78 9.23 0.34
C ALA A 68 -6.10 8.44 0.36
N SER A 69 -6.04 7.10 0.35
CA SER A 69 -7.25 6.27 0.41
C SER A 69 -7.96 6.39 1.75
N GLY A 70 -7.22 6.46 2.86
CA GLY A 70 -7.78 6.68 4.19
C GLY A 70 -8.50 8.03 4.30
N TYR A 71 -7.88 9.10 3.80
CA TYR A 71 -8.51 10.42 3.74
C TYR A 71 -9.80 10.40 2.91
N LEU A 72 -9.77 9.78 1.72
CA LEU A 72 -10.95 9.67 0.85
C LEU A 72 -12.06 8.82 1.46
N ALA A 73 -11.71 7.72 2.14
CA ALA A 73 -12.66 6.84 2.80
C ALA A 73 -13.36 7.57 3.97
N LEU A 74 -12.61 8.33 4.77
CA LEU A 74 -13.16 9.10 5.88
C LEU A 74 -13.98 10.31 5.41
N LYS A 75 -13.60 10.95 4.29
CA LYS A 75 -14.35 12.08 3.72
C LYS A 75 -15.68 11.65 3.09
N LYS A 76 -15.76 10.42 2.59
CA LYS A 76 -16.99 9.85 1.98
C LYS A 76 -17.85 9.07 2.98
N GLY A 77 -17.35 8.81 4.19
CA GLY A 77 -18.02 8.06 5.25
C GLY A 77 -18.89 8.92 6.16
#